data_AF-A0A359E502-F1
#
_entry.id   AF-A0A359E502-F1
#
_cell.length_a   1.000
_cell.length_b   1.000
_cell.length_c   1.000
_cell.angle_alpha   90.00
_cell.angle_beta   90.00
_cell.angle_gamma   90.00
#
_symmetry.space_group_name_H-M   'P 1'
#
loop_
_entity.id
_entity.type
_entity.pdbx_description
1 polymer ?
#
loop_
_entity_poly.entity_id
_entity_poly.type
_entity_poly.pdbx_seq_one_letter_code
_entity_poly.pdbx_strand_id
1 'polypeptide(L)'
;ENPQTGQDELVTEFGLPGGTGFAYAPAPMIQASVGIIKDTDITVRYVPEFTAPVVDAGVGMFGVGVKHGINQWLPGGKLLPVDISVQVGYTKFSANANFNVNPEVPQGGNAEIENTFPATTWDDQSIDLETTATTFNAIVGKTLPFISVYGGLGYETSKTTLATPGMYPITSFNPDYANDPMNEKEKRIEAIESPIDLEIEGDNKIRAFAGFRFSLAIFRISASYTQSTYSAFNVGVGFGLR
;
A
#
# COMPACT_ATOMS: atom_id res chain seq x y z
N GLU A 1 -31.81 -3.28 -16.63
CA GLU A 1 -33.19 -3.51 -17.09
C GLU A 1 -34.21 -2.80 -16.19
N ASN A 2 -34.89 -1.80 -16.75
CA ASN A 2 -36.01 -1.12 -16.09
C ASN A 2 -37.18 -2.12 -15.96
N PRO A 3 -37.70 -2.38 -14.74
CA PRO A 3 -38.73 -3.40 -14.50
C PRO A 3 -40.10 -3.05 -15.11
N GLN A 4 -40.32 -1.80 -15.52
CA GLN A 4 -41.57 -1.36 -16.14
C GLN A 4 -41.52 -1.37 -17.67
N THR A 5 -40.36 -1.06 -18.26
CA THR A 5 -40.23 -0.93 -19.73
C THR A 5 -39.50 -2.12 -20.38
N GLY A 6 -38.81 -2.95 -19.60
CA GLY A 6 -38.00 -4.07 -20.11
C GLY A 6 -36.82 -3.61 -20.99
N GLN A 7 -36.41 -2.34 -20.86
CA GLN A 7 -35.30 -1.77 -21.62
C GLN A 7 -34.10 -1.52 -20.70
N ASP A 8 -32.90 -1.56 -21.28
CA ASP A 8 -31.69 -1.14 -20.60
C ASP A 8 -31.62 0.38 -20.57
N GLU A 9 -31.82 0.95 -19.39
CA GLU A 9 -31.66 2.37 -19.11
C GLU A 9 -30.41 2.59 -18.25
N LEU A 10 -29.68 3.66 -18.58
CA LEU A 10 -28.52 4.11 -17.79
C LEU A 10 -29.01 4.64 -16.44
N VAL A 11 -28.71 3.90 -15.37
CA VAL A 11 -29.12 4.26 -14.01
C VAL A 11 -28.17 5.27 -13.37
N THR A 12 -26.86 5.17 -13.65
CA THR A 12 -25.84 6.10 -13.15
C THR A 12 -24.60 6.10 -14.04
N GLU A 13 -23.93 7.24 -14.15
CA GLU A 13 -22.60 7.39 -14.76
C GLU A 13 -21.69 8.09 -13.74
N PHE A 14 -20.51 7.53 -13.49
CA PHE A 14 -19.51 8.15 -12.61
C PHE A 14 -18.18 8.28 -13.34
N GLY A 15 -17.59 9.48 -13.24
CA GLY A 15 -16.24 9.75 -13.73
C GLY A 15 -15.21 9.27 -12.72
N LEU A 16 -14.35 8.32 -13.11
CA LEU A 16 -13.20 7.98 -12.29
C LEU A 16 -12.22 9.17 -12.24
N PRO A 17 -11.61 9.47 -11.08
CA PRO A 17 -10.57 10.48 -11.01
C PRO A 17 -9.43 10.12 -11.96
N GLY A 18 -8.90 11.12 -12.67
CA GLY A 18 -7.74 10.93 -13.53
C GLY A 18 -6.57 10.36 -12.74
N GLY A 19 -5.79 9.46 -13.36
CA GLY A 19 -4.55 8.99 -12.77
C GLY A 19 -3.64 10.16 -12.40
N THR A 20 -2.88 10.01 -11.32
CA THR A 20 -2.10 11.10 -10.71
C THR A 20 -1.08 11.72 -11.67
N GLY A 21 -0.65 10.97 -12.71
CA GLY A 21 0.31 11.42 -13.72
C GLY A 21 1.77 11.42 -13.25
N PHE A 22 2.04 10.99 -12.02
CA PHE A 22 3.39 10.98 -11.45
C PHE A 22 4.10 9.67 -11.74
N ALA A 23 5.35 9.77 -12.21
CA ALA A 23 6.21 8.61 -12.48
C ALA A 23 6.90 8.05 -11.23
N TYR A 24 6.79 8.74 -10.08
CA TYR A 24 7.45 8.35 -8.83
C TYR A 24 6.68 8.87 -7.61
N ALA A 25 6.77 8.16 -6.49
CA ALA A 25 6.18 8.53 -5.20
C ALA A 25 7.29 8.56 -4.12
N PRO A 26 7.70 9.75 -3.64
CA PRO A 26 8.71 9.85 -2.59
C PRO A 26 8.12 9.44 -1.22
N ALA A 27 8.89 8.69 -0.43
CA ALA A 27 8.50 8.28 0.92
C ALA A 27 9.66 8.47 1.90
N PRO A 28 9.53 9.34 2.91
CA PRO A 28 10.53 9.49 3.96
C PRO A 28 10.54 8.26 4.86
N MET A 29 11.71 7.65 5.07
CA MET A 29 11.84 6.46 5.91
C MET A 29 12.90 6.67 6.99
N ILE A 30 12.56 6.26 8.20
CA ILE A 30 13.48 6.16 9.34
C ILE A 30 13.84 4.69 9.51
N GLN A 31 15.13 4.40 9.71
CA GLN A 31 15.63 3.04 9.91
C GLN A 31 16.63 2.99 11.06
N ALA A 32 16.50 1.97 11.90
CA ALA A 32 17.46 1.62 12.94
C ALA A 32 17.87 0.15 12.81
N SER A 33 19.16 -0.13 12.98
CA SER A 33 19.71 -1.48 12.94
C SER A 33 20.68 -1.70 14.09
N VAL A 34 20.58 -2.85 14.76
CA VAL A 34 21.47 -3.25 15.84
C VAL A 34 22.07 -4.62 15.53
N GLY A 35 23.41 -4.69 15.57
CA GLY A 35 24.14 -5.94 15.52
C GLY A 35 24.12 -6.61 16.89
N ILE A 36 23.80 -7.90 16.91
CA ILE A 36 23.74 -8.72 18.12
C ILE A 36 24.87 -9.77 18.08
N ILE A 37 24.56 -11.05 18.27
CA ILE A 37 25.54 -12.13 18.33
C ILE A 37 25.66 -12.87 16.99
N LYS A 38 26.86 -13.42 16.73
CA LYS A 38 27.16 -14.30 15.59
C LYS A 38 26.79 -13.69 14.22
N ASP A 39 27.19 -12.45 13.98
CA ASP A 39 26.95 -11.77 12.70
C ASP A 39 25.45 -11.69 12.33
N THR A 40 24.63 -11.44 13.35
CA THR A 40 23.18 -11.25 13.21
C THR A 40 22.83 -9.80 13.47
N ASP A 41 22.04 -9.20 12.59
CA ASP A 41 21.52 -7.84 12.72
C ASP A 41 19.99 -7.88 12.79
N ILE A 42 19.42 -7.10 13.71
CA ILE A 42 17.98 -6.79 13.74
C ILE A 42 17.79 -5.38 13.21
N THR A 43 16.78 -5.18 12.38
CA THR A 43 16.46 -3.89 11.75
C THR A 43 14.99 -3.57 11.91
N VAL A 44 14.70 -2.31 12.23
CA VAL A 44 13.36 -1.73 12.20
C VAL A 44 13.35 -0.57 11.20
N ARG A 45 12.28 -0.48 10.40
CA ARG A 45 12.03 0.55 9.40
C ARG A 45 10.63 1.13 9.62
N TYR A 46 10.49 2.44 9.49
CA TYR A 46 9.24 3.14 9.72
C TYR A 46 9.11 4.32 8.77
N VAL A 47 7.98 4.42 8.08
CA VAL A 47 7.52 5.61 7.36
C VAL A 47 6.40 6.18 8.22
N PRO A 48 6.57 7.37 8.81
CA PRO A 48 5.49 8.00 9.57
C PRO A 48 4.28 8.22 8.68
N GLU A 49 3.09 8.21 9.27
CA GLU A 49 1.89 8.53 8.51
C GLU A 49 1.95 9.99 8.04
N PHE A 50 1.86 10.20 6.73
CA PHE A 50 1.76 11.53 6.15
C PHE A 50 0.77 11.52 5.01
N THR A 51 0.05 12.62 4.83
CA THR A 51 -0.78 12.83 3.64
C THR A 51 0.16 13.07 2.47
N ALA A 52 0.23 12.12 1.55
CA ALA A 52 1.01 12.26 0.33
C ALA A 52 0.37 13.37 -0.52
N PRO A 53 1.04 14.53 -0.72
CA PRO A 53 0.43 15.69 -1.40
C PRO A 53 0.01 15.42 -2.84
N VAL A 54 0.53 14.32 -3.39
CA VAL A 54 0.35 13.85 -4.76
C VAL A 54 -1.01 13.17 -4.95
N VAL A 55 -1.58 12.59 -3.88
CA VAL A 55 -2.76 11.71 -3.94
C VAL A 55 -3.82 12.01 -2.88
N ASP A 56 -3.58 13.00 -2.01
CA ASP A 56 -4.43 13.32 -0.85
C ASP A 56 -4.81 12.08 -0.03
N ALA A 57 -3.85 11.16 0.08
CA ALA A 57 -4.00 9.89 0.79
C ALA A 57 -3.00 9.85 1.94
N GLY A 58 -3.45 9.42 3.11
CA GLY A 58 -2.55 9.03 4.19
C GLY A 58 -1.77 7.81 3.76
N VAL A 59 -0.44 7.83 3.95
CA VAL A 59 0.42 6.68 3.68
C VAL A 59 1.35 6.43 4.87
N GLY A 60 1.53 5.17 5.22
CA GLY A 60 2.37 4.75 6.34
C GLY A 60 2.98 3.37 6.12
N MET A 61 4.10 3.10 6.81
CA MET A 61 4.76 1.81 6.72
C MET A 61 5.49 1.46 8.01
N PHE A 62 5.40 0.19 8.41
CA PHE A 62 6.24 -0.40 9.45
C PHE A 62 6.92 -1.66 8.92
N GLY A 63 8.17 -1.88 9.27
CA GLY A 63 8.88 -3.08 8.89
C GLY A 63 9.93 -3.51 9.89
N VAL A 64 10.10 -4.82 10.01
CA VAL A 64 11.14 -5.45 10.82
C VAL A 64 11.92 -6.44 9.98
N GLY A 65 13.17 -6.68 10.31
CA GLY A 65 13.97 -7.68 9.60
C GLY A 65 15.14 -8.18 10.41
N VAL A 66 15.53 -9.41 10.10
CA VAL A 66 16.69 -10.08 10.67
C VAL A 66 17.60 -10.49 9.52
N LYS A 67 18.89 -10.15 9.63
CA LYS A 67 19.92 -10.57 8.69
C LYS A 67 20.96 -11.39 9.44
N HIS A 68 21.39 -12.51 8.88
CA HIS A 68 22.42 -13.36 9.46
C HIS A 68 23.51 -13.66 8.44
N GLY A 69 24.77 -13.42 8.80
CA GLY A 69 25.93 -13.83 8.02
C GLY A 69 26.15 -15.33 8.08
N ILE A 70 26.32 -15.95 6.92
CA ILE A 70 26.44 -17.40 6.80
C ILE A 70 27.84 -17.90 6.49
N ASN A 71 28.82 -17.02 6.31
CA ASN A 71 30.21 -17.38 5.99
C ASN A 71 30.76 -18.47 6.94
N GLN A 72 30.47 -18.38 8.23
CA GLN A 72 30.93 -19.36 9.24
C GLN A 72 30.42 -20.80 9.00
N TRP A 73 29.36 -20.97 8.23
CA TRP A 73 28.76 -22.26 7.88
C TRP A 73 29.19 -22.77 6.49
N LEU A 74 29.93 -21.96 5.73
CA LEU A 74 30.36 -22.29 4.36
C LEU A 74 31.80 -22.84 4.34
N PRO A 75 32.12 -23.75 3.40
CA PRO A 75 33.51 -24.11 3.10
C PRO A 75 34.33 -22.85 2.76
N GLY A 76 35.48 -22.67 3.42
CA GLY A 76 36.27 -21.45 3.30
C GLY A 76 35.95 -20.38 4.34
N GLY A 77 34.81 -20.45 5.04
CA GLY A 77 34.59 -19.68 6.25
C GLY A 77 34.82 -18.17 6.10
N LYS A 78 35.65 -17.64 7.00
CA LYS A 78 36.15 -16.25 6.98
C LYS A 78 37.22 -15.97 5.91
N LEU A 79 37.76 -17.00 5.23
CA LEU A 79 38.74 -16.84 4.15
C LEU A 79 38.09 -16.46 2.81
N LEU A 80 36.76 -16.55 2.71
CA LEU A 80 36.05 -16.12 1.51
C LEU A 80 36.31 -14.62 1.26
N PRO A 81 36.56 -14.22 0.00
CA PRO A 81 36.88 -12.83 -0.32
C PRO A 81 35.65 -11.89 -0.24
N VAL A 82 34.48 -12.42 0.09
CA VAL A 82 33.18 -11.74 0.18
C VAL A 82 32.38 -12.24 1.38
N ASP A 83 31.47 -11.40 1.86
CA ASP A 83 30.49 -11.70 2.89
C ASP A 83 29.19 -12.18 2.24
N ILE A 84 28.64 -13.27 2.73
CA ILE A 84 27.40 -13.90 2.29
C ILE A 84 26.46 -13.93 3.49
N SER A 85 25.24 -13.44 3.29
CA SER A 85 24.22 -13.40 4.34
C SER A 85 22.85 -13.73 3.79
N VAL A 86 21.97 -14.15 4.69
CA VAL A 86 20.54 -14.30 4.43
C VAL A 86 19.78 -13.29 5.26
N GLN A 87 18.62 -12.85 4.76
CA GLN A 87 17.76 -11.93 5.49
C GLN A 87 16.31 -12.33 5.35
N VAL A 88 15.56 -12.20 6.43
CA VAL A 88 14.09 -12.25 6.44
C VAL A 88 13.56 -10.90 6.89
N GLY A 89 12.52 -10.40 6.25
CA GLY A 89 11.88 -9.15 6.64
C GLY A 89 10.38 -9.20 6.49
N TYR A 90 9.68 -8.59 7.43
CA TYR A 90 8.24 -8.36 7.39
C TYR A 90 7.99 -6.86 7.21
N THR A 91 7.05 -6.51 6.35
CA THR A 91 6.61 -5.13 6.11
C THR A 91 5.09 -5.08 6.13
N LYS A 92 4.54 -4.08 6.81
CA LYS A 92 3.14 -3.68 6.72
C LYS A 92 3.10 -2.26 6.16
N PHE A 93 2.40 -2.10 5.06
CA PHE A 93 2.15 -0.83 4.40
C PHE A 93 0.65 -0.55 4.48
N SER A 94 0.31 0.70 4.75
CA SER A 94 -1.06 1.17 4.84
C SER A 94 -1.21 2.45 4.03
N ALA A 95 -2.28 2.55 3.26
CA ALA A 95 -2.69 3.78 2.61
C ALA A 95 -4.20 3.95 2.75
N ASN A 96 -4.65 5.16 3.03
CA ASN A 96 -6.07 5.49 3.13
C ASN A 96 -6.37 6.79 2.39
N ALA A 97 -7.50 6.86 1.70
CA ALA A 97 -8.00 8.12 1.16
C ALA A 97 -9.49 8.27 1.49
N ASN A 98 -9.87 9.42 2.02
CA ASN A 98 -11.25 9.70 2.39
C ASN A 98 -12.02 10.20 1.16
N PHE A 99 -13.29 9.82 1.05
CA PHE A 99 -14.19 10.32 0.01
C PHE A 99 -15.47 10.84 0.65
N ASN A 100 -16.19 11.67 -0.11
CA ASN A 100 -17.53 12.12 0.23
C ASN A 100 -18.42 11.86 -0.99
N VAL A 101 -18.94 10.65 -1.08
CA VAL A 101 -19.93 10.20 -2.05
C VAL A 101 -21.31 10.54 -1.50
N ASN A 102 -21.86 11.63 -2.03
CA ASN A 102 -23.21 12.06 -1.69
C ASN A 102 -24.26 11.31 -2.53
N PRO A 103 -25.46 11.08 -1.98
CA PRO A 103 -26.56 10.51 -2.74
C PRO A 103 -26.92 11.40 -3.93
N GLU A 104 -27.37 10.77 -5.01
CA GLU A 104 -27.83 11.48 -6.20
C GLU A 104 -28.96 12.46 -5.85
N VAL A 105 -28.81 13.71 -6.30
CA VAL A 105 -29.84 14.74 -6.17
C VAL A 105 -30.24 15.16 -7.59
N PRO A 106 -31.49 14.89 -8.02
CA PRO A 106 -31.94 15.27 -9.36
C PRO A 106 -31.81 16.77 -9.61
N GLN A 107 -31.31 17.16 -10.79
CA GLN A 107 -31.30 18.57 -11.19
C GLN A 107 -32.75 19.06 -11.39
N GLY A 108 -33.22 19.97 -10.54
CA GLY A 108 -34.54 20.60 -10.68
C GLY A 108 -35.42 20.60 -9.44
N GLY A 109 -34.96 20.04 -8.31
CA GLY A 109 -35.61 20.22 -7.00
C GLY A 109 -36.90 19.43 -6.76
N ASN A 110 -37.38 18.65 -7.73
CA ASN A 110 -38.57 17.81 -7.60
C ASN A 110 -38.20 16.31 -7.60
N ALA A 111 -38.05 15.77 -6.40
CA ALA A 111 -38.62 14.52 -5.88
C ALA A 111 -38.59 13.16 -6.63
N GLU A 112 -37.84 12.94 -7.71
CA GLU A 112 -37.86 11.60 -8.38
C GLU A 112 -37.15 10.48 -7.59
N ILE A 113 -36.30 10.84 -6.62
CA ILE A 113 -35.55 9.89 -5.79
C ILE A 113 -35.97 10.03 -4.33
N GLU A 114 -36.45 8.93 -3.75
CA GLU A 114 -36.71 8.81 -2.32
C GLU A 114 -35.40 8.64 -1.56
N ASN A 115 -35.08 9.56 -0.65
CA ASN A 115 -33.98 9.37 0.30
C ASN A 115 -34.53 9.39 1.73
N THR A 116 -34.46 8.25 2.40
CA THR A 116 -34.91 8.07 3.80
C THR A 116 -33.76 8.14 4.80
N PHE A 117 -32.51 8.27 4.33
CA PHE A 117 -31.31 8.30 5.18
C PHE A 117 -30.97 9.74 5.60
N PRO A 118 -30.55 9.96 6.86
CA PRO A 118 -30.03 11.26 7.29
C PRO A 118 -28.73 11.61 6.55
N ALA A 119 -28.42 12.91 6.44
CA ALA A 119 -27.22 13.38 5.74
C ALA A 119 -25.92 12.81 6.31
N THR A 120 -25.88 12.52 7.62
CA THR A 120 -24.71 11.95 8.31
C THR A 120 -24.48 10.47 8.01
N THR A 121 -25.39 9.79 7.31
CA THR A 121 -25.20 8.38 6.92
C THR A 121 -24.00 8.22 5.99
N TRP A 122 -23.64 9.26 5.23
CA TRP A 122 -22.61 9.21 4.19
C TRP A 122 -21.25 9.74 4.66
N ASP A 123 -21.10 10.00 5.96
CA ASP A 123 -19.83 10.39 6.57
C ASP A 123 -18.88 9.19 6.70
N ASP A 124 -17.59 9.44 6.93
CA ASP A 124 -16.55 8.44 7.19
C ASP A 124 -16.29 7.41 6.06
N GLN A 125 -16.64 7.74 4.83
CA GLN A 125 -16.31 6.92 3.66
C GLN A 125 -14.82 7.05 3.32
N SER A 126 -14.17 5.91 3.06
CA SER A 126 -12.77 5.90 2.65
C SER A 126 -12.43 4.69 1.79
N ILE A 127 -11.26 4.72 1.14
CA ILE A 127 -10.63 3.54 0.56
C ILE A 127 -9.41 3.22 1.39
N ASP A 128 -9.38 2.00 1.91
CA ASP A 128 -8.30 1.50 2.75
C ASP A 128 -7.54 0.41 1.99
N LEU A 129 -6.24 0.63 1.85
CA LEU A 129 -5.32 -0.32 1.24
C LEU A 129 -4.31 -0.76 2.31
N GLU A 130 -4.36 -2.02 2.70
CA GLU A 130 -3.38 -2.63 3.59
C GLU A 130 -2.59 -3.71 2.85
N THR A 131 -1.27 -3.56 2.78
CA THR A 131 -0.38 -4.58 2.20
C THR A 131 0.57 -5.10 3.26
N THR A 132 0.55 -6.43 3.46
CA THR A 132 1.58 -7.13 4.24
C THR A 132 2.51 -7.87 3.30
N ALA A 133 3.81 -7.83 3.57
CA ALA A 133 4.82 -8.47 2.74
C ALA A 133 5.89 -9.16 3.58
N THR A 134 6.23 -10.39 3.21
CA THR A 134 7.36 -11.14 3.76
C THR A 134 8.42 -11.32 2.68
N THR A 135 9.66 -10.98 3.03
CA THR A 135 10.81 -10.99 2.12
C THR A 135 11.89 -11.94 2.63
N PHE A 136 12.48 -12.69 1.70
CA PHE A 136 13.63 -13.55 1.92
C PHE A 136 14.74 -13.14 0.96
N ASN A 137 15.92 -12.78 1.46
CA ASN A 137 17.03 -12.31 0.62
C ASN A 137 18.27 -13.17 0.82
N ALA A 138 18.94 -13.48 -0.28
CA ALA A 138 20.34 -13.89 -0.31
C ALA A 138 21.18 -12.68 -0.74
N ILE A 139 22.14 -12.30 0.10
CA ILE A 139 22.95 -11.10 -0.06
C ILE A 139 24.42 -11.51 -0.12
N VAL A 140 25.14 -11.01 -1.12
CA VAL A 140 26.60 -11.08 -1.20
C VAL A 140 27.16 -9.67 -1.24
N GLY A 141 28.24 -9.43 -0.51
CA GLY A 141 28.86 -8.11 -0.49
C GLY A 141 30.28 -8.13 0.03
N LYS A 142 30.90 -6.96 0.05
CA LYS A 142 32.22 -6.77 0.63
C LYS A 142 32.31 -5.41 1.26
N THR A 143 32.86 -5.38 2.47
CA THR A 143 33.21 -4.12 3.13
C THR A 143 34.72 -3.86 2.99
N LEU A 144 35.06 -2.76 2.34
CA LEU A 144 36.39 -2.16 2.28
C LEU A 144 36.48 -0.97 3.26
N PRO A 145 37.67 -0.42 3.53
CA PRO A 145 37.78 0.85 4.25
C PRO A 145 36.89 1.91 3.61
N PHE A 146 36.02 2.52 4.41
CA PHE A 146 35.03 3.54 4.05
C PHE A 146 33.92 3.14 3.07
N ILE A 147 34.03 2.05 2.31
CA ILE A 147 33.05 1.67 1.28
C ILE A 147 32.62 0.22 1.46
N SER A 148 31.32 -0.02 1.54
CA SER A 148 30.71 -1.33 1.41
C SER A 148 29.89 -1.39 0.13
N VAL A 149 30.02 -2.48 -0.62
CA VAL A 149 29.18 -2.77 -1.80
C VAL A 149 28.51 -4.11 -1.58
N TYR A 150 27.23 -4.21 -1.93
CA TYR A 150 26.46 -5.44 -1.81
C TYR A 150 25.44 -5.57 -2.94
N GLY A 151 25.03 -6.80 -3.20
CA GLY A 151 23.94 -7.12 -4.09
C GLY A 151 23.33 -8.46 -3.71
N GLY A 152 22.22 -8.81 -4.34
CA GLY A 152 21.53 -10.02 -3.98
C GLY A 152 20.27 -10.28 -4.79
N LEU A 153 19.69 -11.44 -4.47
CA LEU A 153 18.40 -11.86 -4.95
C LEU A 153 17.46 -11.98 -3.76
N GLY A 154 16.21 -11.60 -3.99
CA GLY A 154 15.14 -11.67 -3.01
C GLY A 154 13.94 -12.39 -3.59
N TYR A 155 13.19 -13.02 -2.69
CA TYR A 155 11.88 -13.55 -2.93
C TYR A 155 10.90 -12.85 -2.00
N GLU A 156 9.76 -12.44 -2.54
CA GLU A 156 8.75 -11.70 -1.80
C GLU A 156 7.38 -12.33 -2.02
N THR A 157 6.66 -12.48 -0.93
CA THR A 157 5.23 -12.81 -0.89
C THR A 157 4.51 -11.65 -0.24
N SER A 158 3.34 -11.30 -0.76
CA SER A 158 2.54 -10.21 -0.23
C SER A 158 1.06 -10.55 -0.27
N LYS A 159 0.31 -9.91 0.62
CA LYS A 159 -1.14 -9.97 0.67
C LYS A 159 -1.64 -8.55 0.80
N THR A 160 -2.53 -8.16 -0.09
CA THR A 160 -3.11 -6.81 -0.14
C THR A 160 -4.61 -6.91 0.09
N THR A 161 -5.11 -6.16 1.06
CA THR A 161 -6.53 -6.00 1.34
C THR A 161 -6.94 -4.61 0.89
N LEU A 162 -7.98 -4.54 0.06
CA LEU A 162 -8.61 -3.32 -0.39
C LEU A 162 -10.03 -3.28 0.17
N ALA A 163 -10.29 -2.34 1.07
CA ALA A 163 -11.59 -2.15 1.69
C ALA A 163 -12.14 -0.74 1.40
N THR A 164 -13.46 -0.58 1.46
CA THR A 164 -14.13 0.72 1.36
C THR A 164 -15.06 0.94 2.55
N PRO A 165 -14.52 1.14 3.77
CA PRO A 165 -15.37 1.25 4.95
C PRO A 165 -16.31 2.47 4.85
N GLY A 166 -17.49 2.33 5.44
CA GLY A 166 -18.56 3.34 5.41
C GLY A 166 -19.80 2.88 4.64
N MET A 167 -20.78 3.77 4.55
CA MET A 167 -22.03 3.54 3.84
C MET A 167 -22.02 4.34 2.53
N TYR A 168 -22.30 3.68 1.41
CA TYR A 168 -22.30 4.31 0.08
C TYR A 168 -23.71 4.38 -0.49
N PRO A 169 -24.13 5.54 -1.02
CA PRO A 169 -25.45 5.67 -1.62
C PRO A 169 -25.46 5.06 -3.01
N ILE A 170 -26.43 4.19 -3.28
CA ILE A 170 -26.74 3.71 -4.62
C ILE A 170 -28.19 4.07 -4.97
N THR A 171 -28.44 4.46 -6.21
CA THR A 171 -29.79 4.73 -6.70
C THR A 171 -30.37 3.44 -7.29
N SER A 172 -31.50 2.99 -6.77
CA SER A 172 -32.25 1.82 -7.27
C SER A 172 -33.69 2.21 -7.63
N PHE A 173 -34.41 1.33 -8.33
CA PHE A 173 -35.85 1.52 -8.56
C PHE A 173 -36.63 1.33 -7.25
N ASN A 174 -37.60 2.21 -6.99
CA ASN A 174 -38.44 2.09 -5.80
C ASN A 174 -39.48 0.96 -5.98
N PRO A 175 -39.41 -0.15 -5.23
CA PRO A 175 -40.37 -1.26 -5.36
C PRO A 175 -41.79 -0.85 -4.96
N ASP A 176 -41.91 0.22 -4.16
CA ASP A 176 -43.19 0.72 -3.66
C ASP A 176 -43.89 1.64 -4.69
N TYR A 177 -43.21 2.03 -5.77
CA TYR A 177 -43.75 2.90 -6.82
C TYR A 177 -44.95 2.26 -7.56
N ALA A 178 -44.88 0.96 -7.87
CA ALA A 178 -45.94 0.28 -8.62
C ALA A 178 -47.19 -0.03 -7.76
N ASN A 179 -47.09 0.05 -6.43
CA ASN A 179 -48.11 -0.43 -5.50
C ASN A 179 -48.82 0.69 -4.73
N ASP A 180 -48.36 1.94 -4.85
CA ASP A 180 -48.95 3.11 -4.18
C ASP A 180 -49.26 4.22 -5.20
N PRO A 181 -50.55 4.48 -5.50
CA PRO A 181 -50.99 5.55 -6.40
C PRO A 181 -50.59 6.97 -5.96
N MET A 182 -50.09 7.15 -4.74
CA MET A 182 -49.61 8.42 -4.19
C MET A 182 -48.07 8.53 -4.12
N ASN A 183 -47.34 7.45 -4.46
CA ASN A 183 -45.88 7.48 -4.46
C ASN A 183 -45.38 8.01 -5.81
N GLU A 184 -44.93 9.26 -5.83
CA GLU A 184 -44.42 9.94 -7.03
C GLU A 184 -42.92 9.68 -7.28
N LYS A 185 -42.28 8.76 -6.51
CA LYS A 185 -40.82 8.55 -6.53
C LYS A 185 -40.45 7.22 -7.16
N GLU A 186 -40.08 7.24 -8.43
CA GLU A 186 -39.69 6.06 -9.22
C GLU A 186 -38.41 5.40 -8.73
N LYS A 187 -37.55 6.16 -8.06
CA LYS A 187 -36.24 5.71 -7.58
C LYS A 187 -36.11 5.92 -6.08
N ARG A 188 -35.24 5.15 -5.43
CA ARG A 188 -34.87 5.33 -4.02
C ARG A 188 -33.36 5.22 -3.84
N ILE A 189 -32.84 5.90 -2.82
CA ILE A 189 -31.50 5.69 -2.32
C ILE A 189 -31.53 4.43 -1.46
N GLU A 190 -30.59 3.54 -1.73
CA GLU A 190 -30.19 2.46 -0.84
C GLU A 190 -28.78 2.72 -0.33
N ALA A 191 -28.48 2.23 0.87
CA ALA A 191 -27.16 2.34 1.45
C ALA A 191 -26.50 0.95 1.41
N ILE A 192 -25.35 0.87 0.75
CA ILE A 192 -24.51 -0.32 0.77
C ILE A 192 -23.36 -0.11 1.74
N GLU A 193 -23.23 -1.01 2.70
CA GLU A 193 -22.13 -1.02 3.66
C GLU A 193 -20.91 -1.69 3.04
N SER A 194 -19.76 -1.01 3.10
CA SER A 194 -18.46 -1.56 2.69
C SER A 194 -18.48 -2.37 1.38
N PRO A 195 -18.91 -1.76 0.25
CA PRO A 195 -19.22 -2.48 -0.98
C PRO A 195 -18.03 -3.22 -1.60
N ILE A 196 -16.81 -2.79 -1.27
CA ILE A 196 -15.56 -3.41 -1.70
C ILE A 196 -14.82 -3.92 -0.45
N ASP A 197 -14.59 -5.23 -0.41
CA ASP A 197 -13.67 -5.92 0.47
C ASP A 197 -12.99 -7.01 -0.36
N LEU A 198 -11.79 -6.71 -0.86
CA LEU A 198 -11.04 -7.55 -1.77
C LEU A 198 -9.71 -7.93 -1.17
N GLU A 199 -9.45 -9.23 -1.15
CA GLU A 199 -8.16 -9.78 -0.78
C GLU A 199 -7.43 -10.25 -2.04
N ILE A 200 -6.23 -9.70 -2.25
CA ILE A 200 -5.37 -10.00 -3.39
C ILE A 200 -4.08 -10.60 -2.85
N GLU A 201 -3.88 -11.89 -3.12
CA GLU A 201 -2.57 -12.52 -2.94
C GLU A 201 -1.63 -12.01 -4.02
N GLY A 202 -0.53 -11.40 -3.60
CA GLY A 202 0.49 -10.91 -4.51
C GLY A 202 1.30 -12.08 -5.04
N ASP A 203 1.48 -12.11 -6.36
CA ASP A 203 2.34 -13.10 -7.01
C ASP A 203 3.72 -13.13 -6.37
N ASN A 204 4.21 -14.35 -6.17
CA ASN A 204 5.56 -14.64 -5.72
C ASN A 204 6.59 -14.06 -6.69
N LYS A 205 7.31 -13.01 -6.27
CA LYS A 205 8.20 -12.25 -7.16
C LYS A 205 9.66 -12.39 -6.75
N ILE A 206 10.47 -12.77 -7.73
CA ILE A 206 11.93 -12.66 -7.63
C ILE A 206 12.32 -11.21 -7.87
N ARG A 207 13.17 -10.67 -7.00
CA ARG A 207 13.75 -9.34 -7.13
C ARG A 207 15.27 -9.40 -7.09
N ALA A 208 15.91 -8.53 -7.83
CA ALA A 208 17.36 -8.33 -7.76
C ALA A 208 17.62 -6.95 -7.15
N PHE A 209 18.66 -6.83 -6.34
CA PHE A 209 19.03 -5.53 -5.77
C PHE A 209 20.54 -5.38 -5.67
N ALA A 210 20.97 -4.13 -5.70
CA ALA A 210 22.36 -3.74 -5.50
C ALA A 210 22.40 -2.44 -4.70
N GLY A 211 23.43 -2.26 -3.90
CA GLY A 211 23.61 -1.06 -3.12
C GLY A 211 25.05 -0.85 -2.68
N PHE A 212 25.32 0.38 -2.29
CA PHE A 212 26.59 0.76 -1.70
C PHE A 212 26.35 1.59 -0.45
N ARG A 213 27.33 1.57 0.45
CA ARG A 213 27.37 2.40 1.64
C ARG A 213 28.76 2.99 1.81
N PHE A 214 28.83 4.31 1.86
CA PHE A 214 30.01 5.04 2.31
C PHE A 214 29.92 5.26 3.82
N SER A 215 31.00 5.02 4.56
CA SER A 215 31.07 5.14 6.02
C SER A 215 32.33 5.91 6.41
N LEU A 216 32.18 7.07 7.05
CA LEU A 216 33.29 7.87 7.57
C LEU A 216 33.05 8.16 9.05
N ALA A 217 33.89 7.60 9.92
CA ALA A 217 33.69 7.62 11.38
C ALA A 217 32.25 7.18 11.75
N ILE A 218 31.45 8.07 12.35
CA ILE A 218 30.06 7.79 12.71
C ILE A 218 29.08 7.99 11.56
N PHE A 219 29.46 8.74 10.53
CA PHE A 219 28.59 9.17 9.45
C PHE A 219 28.52 8.12 8.34
N ARG A 220 27.31 7.90 7.80
CA ARG A 220 27.04 6.92 6.74
C ARG A 220 26.17 7.53 5.66
N ILE A 221 26.49 7.26 4.40
CA ILE A 221 25.64 7.50 3.24
C ILE A 221 25.40 6.15 2.57
N SER A 222 24.16 5.89 2.17
CA SER A 222 23.82 4.68 1.43
C SER A 222 22.93 4.98 0.24
N ALA A 223 23.12 4.23 -0.83
CA ALA A 223 22.14 4.15 -1.91
C ALA A 223 21.93 2.69 -2.31
N SER A 224 20.69 2.36 -2.65
CA SER A 224 20.34 1.04 -3.17
C SER A 224 19.28 1.13 -4.24
N TYR A 225 19.32 0.17 -5.16
CA TYR A 225 18.34 -0.01 -6.20
C TYR A 225 17.82 -1.44 -6.16
N THR A 226 16.50 -1.58 -6.24
CA THR A 226 15.82 -2.87 -6.33
C THR A 226 15.09 -2.93 -7.66
N GLN A 227 15.45 -3.91 -8.48
CA GLN A 227 14.72 -4.28 -9.69
C GLN A 227 13.66 -5.33 -9.33
N SER A 228 12.40 -4.97 -9.54
CA SER A 228 11.23 -5.85 -9.45
C SER A 228 10.15 -5.35 -10.43
N THR A 229 8.92 -5.86 -10.36
CA THR A 229 7.78 -5.26 -11.09
C THR A 229 7.63 -3.77 -10.76
N TYR A 230 7.83 -3.40 -9.49
CA TYR A 230 7.84 -2.02 -9.01
C TYR A 230 9.24 -1.67 -8.51
N SER A 231 10.01 -1.02 -9.37
CA SER A 231 11.40 -0.69 -9.06
C SER A 231 11.49 0.40 -7.99
N ALA A 232 12.43 0.23 -7.07
CA ALA A 232 12.61 1.16 -5.96
C ALA A 232 14.06 1.65 -5.89
N PHE A 233 14.23 2.96 -5.71
CA PHE A 233 15.51 3.59 -5.46
C PHE A 233 15.50 4.23 -4.07
N ASN A 234 16.51 3.93 -3.26
CA ASN A 234 16.63 4.43 -1.90
C ASN A 234 17.95 5.18 -1.76
N VAL A 235 17.90 6.36 -1.16
CA VAL A 235 19.08 7.12 -0.72
C VAL A 235 18.87 7.46 0.75
N GLY A 236 19.93 7.32 1.53
CA GLY A 236 19.87 7.55 2.97
C GLY A 236 21.15 8.15 3.51
N VAL A 237 20.99 8.97 4.54
CA VAL A 237 22.06 9.45 5.41
C VAL A 237 21.76 8.95 6.81
N GLY A 238 22.79 8.54 7.55
CA GLY A 238 22.61 8.05 8.90
C GLY A 238 23.87 8.11 9.74
N PHE A 239 23.70 7.73 10.99
CA PHE A 239 24.76 7.64 11.98
C PHE A 239 24.84 6.24 12.55
N GLY A 240 26.01 5.85 13.03
CA GLY A 240 26.16 4.58 13.72
C GLY A 240 27.54 4.39 14.31
N LEU A 241 27.60 3.53 15.30
CA LEU A 241 28.84 3.08 15.91
C LEU A 241 29.01 1.63 15.48
N ARG A 242 30.21 1.27 15.07
CA ARG A 242 30.56 -0.13 14.77
C ARG A 242 31.47 -0.62 15.88
#